data_AF-A0A9W6U009-F1
#
_entry.id   AF-A0A9W6U009-F1
#
_cell.length_a   1.000
_cell.length_b   1.000
_cell.length_c   1.000
_cell.angle_alpha   90.00
_cell.angle_beta   90.00
_cell.angle_gamma   90.00
#
_symmetry.space_group_name_H-M   'P 1'
#
loop_
_entity.id
_entity.type
_entity.pdbx_description
1 polymer ?
#
loop_
_entity_poly.entity_id
_entity_poly.type
_entity_poly.pdbx_seq_one_letter_code
_entity_poly.pdbx_strand_id
1 'polypeptide(L)' 'MRGDLQPDRIRDWLDELGDSATPLDDEDDIDIGTTEPDERKLMLKLLRAYRDLTNAQGECPPAITLNVEHHINTGDAAL' A
#
# COMPACT_ATOMS: atom_id res chain seq x y z
N MET A 1 21.48 -6.34 1.46
CA MET A 1 20.54 -5.76 2.44
C MET A 1 20.01 -6.90 3.29
N ARG A 2 20.50 -7.07 4.52
CA ARG A 2 19.84 -7.91 5.53
C ARG A 2 18.98 -6.99 6.37
N GLY A 3 17.83 -6.65 5.81
CA GLY A 3 16.77 -5.91 6.47
C GLY A 3 15.52 -6.71 6.24
N ASP A 4 15.54 -7.98 6.67
CA ASP A 4 14.39 -8.84 6.51
C ASP A 4 13.21 -8.20 7.25
N LEU A 5 12.06 -8.26 6.61
CA LEU A 5 10.74 -7.84 7.09
C LEU A 5 10.38 -8.64 8.35
N GLN A 6 11.11 -8.43 9.45
CA GLN A 6 10.88 -9.12 10.70
C GLN A 6 9.50 -8.74 11.23
N PRO A 7 8.62 -9.72 11.53
CA PRO A 7 7.24 -9.44 11.91
C PRO A 7 7.11 -8.48 13.09
N ASP A 8 7.99 -8.60 14.09
CA ASP A 8 7.96 -7.73 15.26
C ASP A 8 8.32 -6.28 14.90
N ARG A 9 9.32 -6.08 14.04
CA ARG A 9 9.69 -4.75 13.56
C ARG A 9 8.58 -4.10 12.73
N ILE A 10 7.86 -4.91 11.94
CA ILE A 10 6.70 -4.42 11.17
C ILE A 10 5.56 -4.06 12.11
N ARG A 11 5.31 -4.84 13.16
CA ARG A 11 4.30 -4.54 14.17
C ARG A 11 4.58 -3.21 14.86
N ASP A 12 5.81 -3.01 15.33
CA ASP A 12 6.21 -1.77 15.99
C ASP A 12 6.06 -0.57 15.03
N TRP A 13 6.54 -0.72 13.79
CA TRP A 13 6.40 0.33 12.78
C TRP A 13 4.94 0.66 12.44
N LEU A 14 4.05 -0.34 12.36
CA LEU A 14 2.62 -0.13 12.12
C LEU A 14 1.93 0.61 13.28
N ASP A 15 2.41 0.43 14.50
CA ASP A 15 1.87 1.13 15.68
C ASP A 15 2.29 2.60 15.75
N GLU A 16 3.37 2.98 15.05
CA GLU A 16 3.81 4.37 14.94
C GLU A 16 3.14 5.15 13.79
N LEU A 17 2.49 4.44 12.86
CA LEU A 17 2.03 5.02 11.58
C LEU A 17 0.74 5.86 11.71
N GLY A 18 -0.06 5.63 12.76
CA GLY A 18 -1.33 6.31 12.99
C GLY A 18 -2.32 5.46 13.79
N ASP A 19 -3.62 5.69 13.58
CA ASP A 19 -4.67 4.89 14.22
C ASP A 19 -4.82 3.52 13.55
N SER A 20 -4.06 2.54 14.05
CA SER A 20 -4.12 1.13 13.66
C SER A 20 -5.16 0.31 14.47
N ALA A 21 -5.81 0.92 15.46
CA ALA A 21 -6.66 0.25 16.43
C ALA A 21 -8.15 0.30 16.03
N THR A 22 -8.64 1.44 15.55
CA THR A 22 -10.04 1.60 15.15
C THR A 22 -10.29 0.84 13.84
N PRO A 23 -11.27 -0.09 13.80
CA PRO A 23 -11.63 -0.81 12.57
C PRO A 23 -12.07 0.12 11.43
N LEU A 24 -11.94 -0.36 10.19
CA LEU A 24 -12.54 0.30 9.01
C LEU A 24 -14.03 -0.04 8.91
N ASP A 25 -14.83 0.82 8.26
CA ASP A 25 -16.28 0.62 8.14
C ASP A 25 -16.64 -0.64 7.35
N ASP A 26 -15.88 -0.96 6.29
CA ASP A 26 -16.08 -2.13 5.42
C ASP A 26 -14.97 -3.19 5.62
N GLU A 27 -14.41 -3.30 6.84
CA GLU A 27 -13.23 -4.15 7.10
C GLU A 27 -13.46 -5.65 6.79
N ASP A 28 -14.68 -6.13 6.98
CA ASP A 28 -15.05 -7.52 6.74
C ASP A 28 -15.08 -7.88 5.25
N ASP A 29 -15.28 -6.90 4.37
CA ASP A 29 -15.33 -7.08 2.91
C ASP A 29 -13.93 -7.00 2.25
N ILE A 30 -12.88 -6.73 3.04
CA ILE A 30 -11.51 -6.61 2.53
C ILE A 30 -10.93 -8.01 2.26
N ASP A 31 -10.75 -8.32 0.97
CA ASP A 31 -9.95 -9.46 0.53
C ASP A 31 -8.46 -9.10 0.46
N ILE A 32 -7.67 -9.73 1.32
CA ILE A 32 -6.22 -9.51 1.44
C ILE A 32 -5.43 -10.55 0.62
N GLY A 33 -6.09 -11.58 0.10
CA GLY A 33 -5.43 -12.63 -0.68
C GLY A 33 -4.50 -13.56 0.12
N THR A 34 -4.45 -13.41 1.46
CA THR A 34 -3.75 -14.33 2.37
C THR A 34 -4.74 -15.03 3.30
N THR A 35 -4.53 -16.33 3.51
CA THR A 35 -5.28 -17.13 4.49
C THR A 35 -4.59 -17.17 5.85
N GLU A 36 -3.35 -16.68 5.95
CA GLU A 36 -2.59 -16.69 7.20
C GLU A 36 -3.10 -15.57 8.13
N PRO A 37 -3.61 -15.91 9.33
CA PRO A 37 -4.31 -14.94 10.19
C PRO A 37 -3.39 -13.82 10.68
N ASP A 38 -2.11 -14.13 10.91
CA ASP A 38 -1.13 -13.15 11.38
C ASP A 38 -0.77 -12.15 10.28
N GLU A 39 -0.64 -12.60 9.03
CA GLU A 39 -0.41 -11.72 7.88
C GLU A 39 -1.62 -10.85 7.59
N ARG A 40 -2.83 -11.44 7.64
CA ARG A 40 -4.09 -10.71 7.48
C ARG A 40 -4.17 -9.56 8.51
N LYS A 41 -3.80 -9.84 9.77
CA LYS A 41 -3.82 -8.84 10.84
C LYS A 41 -2.86 -7.68 10.60
N LEU A 42 -1.67 -7.94 10.05
CA LEU A 42 -0.70 -6.89 9.71
C LEU A 42 -1.21 -6.00 8.58
N MET A 43 -1.82 -6.60 7.56
CA MET A 43 -2.41 -5.86 6.45
C MET A 43 -3.60 -5.02 6.89
N LEU A 44 -4.46 -5.53 7.77
CA LEU A 44 -5.55 -4.73 8.35
C LEU A 44 -5.03 -3.56 9.19
N LYS A 45 -4.01 -3.78 10.03
CA LYS A 45 -3.36 -2.68 10.78
C LYS A 45 -2.85 -1.57 9.85
N LEU A 46 -2.21 -1.96 8.75
CA LEU A 46 -1.71 -1.03 7.73
C LEU A 46 -2.86 -0.22 7.13
N LEU A 47 -3.93 -0.88 6.70
CA LEU A 47 -5.09 -0.23 6.08
C LEU A 47 -5.79 0.74 7.05
N ARG A 48 -5.92 0.37 8.33
CA ARG A 48 -6.47 1.27 9.36
C ARG A 48 -5.64 2.53 9.57
N ALA A 49 -4.31 2.38 9.60
CA ALA A 49 -3.39 3.52 9.70
C ALA A 49 -3.49 4.43 8.47
N TYR A 50 -3.78 3.86 7.30
CA TYR A 50 -4.02 4.57 6.04
C TYR A 50 -5.51 4.79 5.72
N ARG A 51 -6.38 4.91 6.73
CA ARG A 51 -7.83 5.05 6.53
C ARG A 51 -8.23 6.14 5.54
N ASP A 52 -7.48 7.24 5.47
CA ASP A 52 -7.75 8.35 4.54
C ASP A 52 -7.47 7.99 3.08
N LEU A 53 -6.63 6.97 2.84
CA LEU A 53 -6.40 6.38 1.52
C LEU A 53 -7.41 5.28 1.20
N THR A 54 -7.95 4.58 2.21
CA THR A 54 -8.95 3.53 2.01
C THR A 54 -10.36 4.10 1.85
N ASN A 55 -10.62 5.27 2.43
CA ASN A 55 -11.85 6.00 2.18
C ASN A 55 -11.87 6.40 0.71
N ALA A 56 -13.03 6.22 0.06
CA ALA A 56 -13.23 6.68 -1.30
C ALA A 56 -12.96 8.19 -1.37
N GLN A 57 -11.78 8.58 -1.88
CA GLN A 57 -11.50 9.98 -2.13
C GLN A 57 -12.46 10.44 -3.22
N GLY A 58 -13.31 11.41 -2.86
CA GLY A 58 -14.26 12.02 -3.78
C GLY A 58 -13.55 12.46 -5.04
N GLU A 59 -13.89 11.79 -6.14
CA GLU A 59 -13.39 12.03 -7.49
C GLU A 59 -11.87 11.88 -7.63
N CYS A 60 -11.43 10.70 -8.10
CA CYS A 60 -10.12 10.57 -8.74
C CYS A 60 -9.99 11.72 -9.75
N PRO A 61 -9.02 12.64 -9.60
CA PRO A 61 -8.90 13.77 -10.49
C PRO A 61 -8.85 13.24 -11.92
N PRO A 62 -9.62 13.82 -12.86
CA PRO A 62 -9.68 13.34 -14.23
C PRO A 62 -8.26 13.17 -14.73
N ALA A 63 -7.95 11.97 -15.25
CA ALA A 63 -6.62 11.56 -15.64
C ALA A 63 -5.95 12.68 -16.43
N ILE A 64 -5.05 13.43 -15.75
CA ILE A 64 -4.34 14.50 -16.40
C ILE A 64 -3.40 13.78 -17.36
N THR A 65 -3.68 13.88 -18.65
CA THR A 65 -2.74 13.48 -19.69
C THR A 65 -1.59 14.47 -19.62
N LEU A 66 -0.71 14.32 -18.63
CA LEU A 66 0.60 14.94 -18.69
C LEU A 66 1.24 14.40 -19.96
N ASN A 67 1.70 15.31 -20.81
CA ASN A 67 2.46 14.97 -22.00
C ASN A 67 3.81 14.40 -21.56
N VAL A 68 3.83 13.15 -21.10
CA VAL A 68 5.04 12.45 -20.69
C VAL A 68 5.70 11.96 -21.97
N GLU A 69 6.68 12.71 -22.43
CA GLU A 69 7.55 12.28 -23.54
C GLU A 69 8.53 11.22 -23.02
N HIS A 70 8.21 9.95 -23.27
CA HIS A 70 9.11 8.85 -22.98
C HIS A 70 10.22 8.80 -24.03
N HIS A 71 11.35 9.46 -23.78
CA HIS A 71 12.54 9.29 -24.61
C HIS A 71 13.21 7.96 -24.27
N ILE A 72 12.87 6.91 -25.00
CA ILE A 72 13.58 5.62 -24.91
C ILE A 72 14.88 5.75 -25.69
N ASN A 73 15.97 6.01 -24.98
CA ASN A 73 17.33 5.88 -25.51
C ASN A 73 17.64 4.38 -25.67
N THR A 74 17.16 3.76 -26.74
CA THR A 74 17.73 2.49 -27.19
C THR A 74 19.12 2.80 -27.73
N GLY A 75 20.11 2.70 -26.84
CA GLY A 75 21.51 2.87 -27.20
C GLY A 75 21.85 2.04 -28.43
N ASP A 76 22.66 2.63 -29.31
CA ASP A 76 23.05 2.14 -30.63
C ASP A 76 23.31 0.62 -30.62
N ALA A 77 22.29 -0.15 -31.00
CA ALA A 77 22.45 -1.54 -31.38
C ALA A 77 22.99 -1.56 -32.81
N ALA A 78 24.16 -0.95 -33.01
CA ALA A 78 24.94 -1.13 -34.21
C ALA A 78 25.59 -2.52 -34.13
N LEU A 79 25.22 -3.35 -35.12
CA LEU A 79 25.82 -4.64 -35.46
C LEU A 79 27.31 -4.50 -35.81
#